data_AF-A0A9X1LYY3-F1
#
_entry.id   AF-A0A9X1LYY3-F1
#
_cell.length_a   1.000
_cell.length_b   1.000
_cell.length_c   1.000
_cell.angle_alpha   90.00
_cell.angle_beta   90.00
_cell.angle_gamma   90.00
#
_symmetry.space_group_name_H-M   'P 1'
#
loop_
_entity.id
_entity.type
_entity.pdbx_description
1 polymer ?
#
loop_
_entity_poly.entity_id
_entity_poly.type
_entity_poly.pdbx_seq_one_letter_code
_entity_poly.pdbx_strand_id
1 'polypeptide(L)'
;MKYVLPALTVLMAVAGLAVWIFADNLLLGLGLVALALLLGAVAPRVVGRLGTDNSAGDADPARVKEYRAQHPGATIADAIRATRK
;
A
#
# COMPACT_ATOMS: atom_id res chain seq x y z
N MET A 1 -18.50 1.92 6.96
CA MET A 1 -17.68 1.03 7.81
C MET A 1 -16.26 0.75 7.29
N LYS A 2 -15.90 1.14 6.05
CA LYS A 2 -14.61 0.81 5.41
C LYS A 2 -13.35 1.38 6.10
N TYR A 3 -13.52 2.37 6.97
CA TYR A 3 -12.43 3.06 7.68
C TYR A 3 -12.40 2.81 9.19
N VAL A 4 -13.29 1.96 9.72
CA VAL A 4 -13.40 1.73 11.17
C VAL A 4 -12.14 1.05 11.71
N LEU A 5 -11.68 0.00 11.03
CA LEU A 5 -10.44 -0.71 11.36
C LEU A 5 -9.20 0.19 11.35
N PRO A 6 -8.87 0.92 10.27
CA PRO A 6 -7.69 1.79 10.27
C PRO A 6 -7.80 2.95 11.27
N ALA A 7 -8.99 3.51 11.50
CA ALA A 7 -9.18 4.53 12.52
C ALA A 7 -8.90 3.98 13.93
N LEU A 8 -9.38 2.76 14.22
CA LEU A 8 -9.11 2.08 15.48
C LEU A 8 -7.62 1.78 15.67
N THR A 9 -6.93 1.37 14.61
CA THR A 9 -5.47 1.12 14.61
C THR A 9 -4.69 2.39 14.99
N VAL A 10 -4.99 3.52 14.34
CA VAL A 10 -4.31 4.79 14.63
C VAL A 10 -4.61 5.24 16.06
N LEU A 11 -5.85 5.11 16.52
CA LEU A 11 -6.26 5.46 17.86
C LEU A 11 -5.52 4.63 18.93
N MET A 12 -5.37 3.32 18.72
CA MET A 12 -4.61 2.44 19.62
C MET A 12 -3.11 2.78 19.65
N ALA A 13 -2.52 3.12 18.50
CA ALA A 13 -1.11 3.51 18.44
C ALA A 13 -0.86 4.82 19.20
N VAL A 14 -1.72 5.83 19.01
CA VAL A 14 -1.64 7.12 19.73
C VAL A 14 -1.87 6.93 21.23
N ALA A 15 -2.84 6.09 21.61
CA ALA A 15 -3.09 5.77 23.02
C ALA A 15 -1.89 5.06 23.67
N GLY A 16 -1.24 4.13 22.97
CA GLY A 16 -0.05 3.44 23.48
C GLY A 16 1.13 4.40 23.71
N LEU A 17 1.37 5.31 22.77
CA LEU A 17 2.39 6.37 22.92
C LEU A 17 2.06 7.32 24.07
N ALA A 18 0.79 7.71 24.22
CA ALA A 18 0.37 8.58 25.31
C ALA A 18 0.53 7.91 26.69
N VAL A 19 0.15 6.64 26.83
CA VAL A 19 0.35 5.89 28.08
C VAL A 19 1.83 5.76 28.41
N TRP A 20 2.68 5.54 27.41
CA TRP A 20 4.13 5.50 27.62
C TRP A 20 4.68 6.86 28.11
N ILE A 21 4.30 7.98 27.47
CA ILE A 21 4.82 9.32 27.77
C ILE A 21 4.27 9.88 29.10
N PHE A 22 2.97 9.70 29.36
CA PHE A 22 2.29 10.39 30.46
C PHE A 22 2.12 9.54 31.71
N ALA A 23 2.08 8.21 31.58
CA ALA A 23 1.88 7.32 32.72
C ALA A 23 3.15 6.56 33.13
N ASP A 24 4.27 6.75 32.41
CA ASP A 24 5.56 6.08 32.65
C ASP A 24 5.47 4.54 32.74
N ASN A 25 4.40 3.98 32.17
CA ASN A 25 4.06 2.57 32.23
C ASN A 25 4.44 1.89 30.91
N LEU A 26 5.73 1.58 30.78
CA LEU A 26 6.34 1.05 29.57
C LEU A 26 5.62 -0.18 29.00
N LEU A 27 5.28 -1.16 29.85
CA LEU A 27 4.66 -2.43 29.44
C LEU A 27 3.25 -2.24 28.89
N LEU A 28 2.46 -1.34 29.48
CA LEU A 28 1.10 -1.04 29.02
C LEU A 28 1.13 -0.24 27.70
N GLY A 29 2.05 0.73 27.58
CA GLY A 29 2.26 1.46 26.33
C GLY A 29 2.69 0.54 25.18
N LEU A 30 3.65 -0.35 25.44
CA LEU A 30 4.13 -1.34 24.47
C LEU A 30 3.00 -2.30 24.03
N GLY A 31 2.17 -2.76 24.98
CA GLY A 31 1.03 -3.63 24.69
C GLY A 31 0.01 -2.99 23.76
N LEU A 32 -0.31 -1.71 23.97
CA LEU A 32 -1.21 -0.95 23.10
C LEU A 32 -0.63 -0.74 21.69
N VAL A 33 0.66 -0.45 21.57
CA VAL A 33 1.33 -0.31 20.27
C VAL A 33 1.38 -1.65 19.53
N ALA A 34 1.71 -2.74 20.21
CA ALA A 34 1.71 -4.08 19.62
C ALA A 34 0.31 -4.48 19.13
N LEU A 35 -0.73 -4.17 19.89
CA LEU A 35 -2.13 -4.41 19.50
C LEU A 35 -2.51 -3.58 18.27
N ALA A 36 -2.06 -2.33 18.19
CA ALA A 36 -2.25 -1.49 17.01
C ALA A 36 -1.57 -2.09 15.77
N LEU A 37 -0.35 -2.61 15.89
CA LEU A 37 0.36 -3.26 14.77
C LEU A 37 -0.36 -4.52 14.30
N LEU A 38 -0.85 -5.35 15.21
CA LEU A 38 -1.67 -6.53 14.90
C LEU A 38 -2.96 -6.16 14.16
N LEU A 39 -3.67 -5.14 14.66
CA LEU A 39 -4.86 -4.59 14.00
C LEU A 39 -4.54 -4.06 12.59
N GLY A 40 -3.40 -3.40 12.42
CA GLY A 40 -2.93 -2.91 11.12
C GLY A 40 -2.53 -4.01 10.15
N ALA A 41 -2.01 -5.13 10.64
CA ALA A 41 -1.66 -6.30 9.82
C ALA A 41 -2.89 -7.04 9.28
N VAL A 42 -3.99 -7.08 10.07
CA VAL A 42 -5.25 -7.73 9.70
C VAL A 42 -6.18 -6.77 8.94
N ALA A 43 -6.03 -5.46 9.14
CA ALA A 43 -6.84 -4.48 8.43
C ALA A 43 -6.65 -4.61 6.90
N PRO A 44 -7.74 -4.67 6.12
CA PRO A 44 -7.64 -4.69 4.67
C PRO A 44 -6.87 -3.45 4.21
N ARG A 45 -5.87 -3.64 3.34
CA ARG A 45 -4.99 -2.57 2.82
C ARG A 45 -5.82 -1.40 2.26
N VAL A 46 -6.06 -0.38 3.09
CA VAL A 46 -6.82 0.83 2.71
C VAL A 46 -5.95 1.79 1.92
N VAL A 47 -4.63 1.73 2.14
CA VAL A 47 -3.66 2.29 1.21
C VAL A 47 -3.65 1.36 0.00
N GLY A 48 -4.30 1.82 -1.07
CA GLY A 48 -4.37 1.12 -2.34
C GLY A 48 -3.00 0.53 -2.66
N ARG A 49 -3.01 -0.75 -3.06
CA ARG A 49 -1.89 -1.52 -3.57
C ARG A 49 -0.91 -0.56 -4.26
N LEU A 50 0.17 -0.17 -3.58
CA LEU A 50 1.23 0.61 -4.21
C LEU A 50 1.69 -0.28 -5.34
N GLY A 51 1.37 0.10 -6.57
CA GLY A 51 1.23 -0.81 -7.71
C GLY A 51 2.48 -1.66 -7.97
N THR A 52 2.59 -2.79 -7.28
CA THR A 52 3.13 -4.02 -7.84
C THR A 52 1.97 -4.74 -8.53
N ASP A 53 1.22 -3.99 -9.33
CA ASP A 53 0.48 -4.63 -10.38
C ASP A 53 1.55 -5.15 -11.32
N ASN A 54 1.83 -6.44 -11.23
CA ASN A 54 2.48 -7.24 -12.25
C ASN A 54 1.69 -7.23 -13.58
N SER A 55 0.97 -6.15 -13.90
CA SER A 55 0.37 -5.87 -15.20
C SER A 55 1.42 -5.57 -16.27
N ALA A 56 2.70 -5.47 -15.89
CA ALA A 56 3.83 -5.60 -16.81
C ALA A 56 4.23 -7.06 -17.09
N GLY A 57 3.72 -8.03 -16.33
CA GLY A 57 4.06 -9.45 -16.49
C GLY A 57 3.56 -10.06 -17.81
N ASP A 58 2.63 -9.41 -18.49
CA ASP A 58 2.04 -9.89 -19.75
C ASP A 58 2.32 -8.96 -20.95
N ALA A 59 2.98 -7.83 -20.71
CA ALA A 59 3.38 -6.92 -21.77
C ALA A 59 4.82 -7.24 -22.17
N ASP A 60 4.97 -7.89 -23.33
CA ASP A 60 6.28 -8.20 -23.91
C ASP A 60 7.07 -6.90 -24.20
N PRO A 61 8.22 -6.67 -23.52
CA PRO A 61 9.03 -5.46 -23.71
C PRO A 61 9.48 -5.24 -25.15
N ALA A 62 9.69 -6.32 -25.91
CA ALA A 62 10.09 -6.24 -27.31
C ALA A 62 8.97 -5.62 -28.16
N ARG A 63 7.72 -6.03 -27.93
CA ARG A 63 6.53 -5.49 -28.62
C ARG A 63 6.26 -4.04 -28.25
N VAL A 64 6.45 -3.67 -26.98
CA VAL A 64 6.32 -2.27 -26.53
C VAL A 64 7.33 -1.37 -27.24
N LYS A 65 8.57 -1.85 -27.42
CA LYS A 65 9.63 -1.12 -28.14
C LYS A 65 9.29 -0.98 -29.63
N GLU A 66 8.83 -2.06 -30.26
CA GLU A 66 8.44 -2.05 -31.67
C GLU A 66 7.24 -1.13 -31.95
N TYR A 67 6.22 -1.16 -31.08
CA TYR A 67 5.06 -0.28 -31.17
C TYR A 67 5.47 1.20 -31.12
N ARG A 68 6.43 1.58 -30.27
CA ARG A 68 6.95 2.95 -30.23
C ARG A 68 7.81 3.32 -31.42
N ALA A 69 8.54 2.37 -31.99
CA ALA A 69 9.28 2.63 -33.23
C ALA A 69 8.31 2.95 -34.38
N GLN A 70 7.14 2.31 -34.40
CA GLN A 70 6.09 2.55 -35.39
C GLN A 70 5.24 3.79 -35.08
N HIS A 71 5.10 4.18 -33.79
CA HIS A 71 4.29 5.32 -33.35
C HIS A 71 5.14 6.34 -32.57
N PRO A 72 5.95 7.16 -33.28
CA PRO A 72 6.74 8.21 -32.65
C PRO A 72 5.81 9.22 -31.95
N GLY A 73 5.94 9.32 -30.62
CA GLY A 73 5.09 10.17 -29.76
C GLY A 73 4.13 9.39 -28.86
N ALA A 74 3.93 8.09 -29.07
CA ALA A 74 3.13 7.25 -28.17
C ALA A 74 3.85 7.02 -26.83
N THR A 75 3.12 7.10 -25.73
CA THR A 75 3.70 6.93 -24.39
C THR A 75 3.98 5.45 -24.07
N ILE A 76 4.67 5.19 -22.95
CA ILE A 76 4.84 3.82 -22.44
C ILE A 76 3.52 3.16 -22.09
N ALA A 77 2.60 3.93 -21.50
CA ALA A 77 1.29 3.44 -21.13
C ALA A 77 0.46 3.04 -22.36
N ASP A 78 0.51 3.83 -23.44
CA ASP A 78 -0.22 3.54 -24.67
C ASP A 78 0.29 2.27 -25.35
N ALA A 79 1.62 2.12 -25.41
CA ALA A 79 2.25 0.94 -25.97
C ALA A 79 1.91 -0.32 -25.16
N ILE A 80 1.98 -0.27 -23.82
CA ILE A 80 1.61 -1.39 -22.95
C ILE A 80 0.12 -1.75 -23.13
N ARG A 81 -0.75 -0.75 -23.29
CA ARG A 81 -2.19 -0.98 -23.53
C ARG A 81 -2.43 -1.64 -24.90
N ALA A 82 -1.70 -1.25 -25.92
CA ALA A 82 -1.82 -1.81 -27.27
C ALA A 82 -1.23 -3.21 -27.42
N THR A 83 -0.22 -3.57 -26.61
CA THR A 83 0.50 -4.85 -26.72
C THR A 83 0.09 -5.90 -25.70
N ARG A 84 -0.86 -5.59 -24.80
CA ARG A 84 -1.44 -6.53 -23.84
C ARG A 84 -2.41 -7.47 -24.58
N LYS A 85 -2.26 -8.79 -24.40
CA LYS A 85 -3.20 -9.79 -24.93
C LYS A 85 -4.43 -9.92 -24.03
#